data_AF-F3QXX2-F1
#
_entry.id   AF-F3QXX2-F1
#
_cell.length_a   1.000
_cell.length_b   1.000
_cell.length_c   1.000
_cell.angle_alpha   90.00
_cell.angle_beta   90.00
_cell.angle_gamma   90.00
#
_symmetry.space_group_name_H-M   'P 1'
#
loop_
_entity.id
_entity.type
_entity.pdbx_description
1 polymer ?
#
loop_
_entity_poly.entity_id
_entity_poly.type
_entity_poly.pdbx_seq_one_letter_code
_entity_poly.pdbx_strand_id
1 'polypeptide(L)'
;MIRLYHGSNMAIEQIDLSRSKRGKDFGQGFYLNANPDQAMEMAIRTARFMNEGQPPLSCFDFDETKADKARLHIKVFTDYSEEWAEFVVMNRKNASDIPAHSYDIVIGPIADDTVGVQIRRYMMGYLSAAALVEELKFKGNHAVQYFFGTHRAIEILKHIEL
;
A
#
# COMPACT_ATOMS: atom_id res chain seq x y z
N MET A 1 -5.86 -9.52 15.82
CA MET A 1 -4.51 -9.60 15.22
C MET A 1 -4.66 -10.02 13.77
N ILE A 2 -3.98 -9.33 12.87
CA ILE A 2 -4.01 -9.58 11.43
C ILE A 2 -2.59 -9.95 11.01
N ARG A 3 -2.42 -11.07 10.31
CA ARG A 3 -1.13 -11.42 9.71
C ARG A 3 -1.00 -10.77 8.36
N LEU A 4 0.12 -10.08 8.16
CA LEU A 4 0.42 -9.30 6.99
C LEU A 4 1.78 -9.71 6.39
N TYR A 5 1.90 -9.59 5.08
CA TYR A 5 3.01 -10.11 4.29
C TYR A 5 3.63 -9.01 3.43
N HIS A 6 4.97 -8.94 3.44
CA HIS A 6 5.76 -8.12 2.52
C HIS A 6 6.46 -9.03 1.51
N GLY A 7 6.30 -8.74 0.23
CA GLY A 7 7.07 -9.39 -0.83
C GLY A 7 8.18 -8.48 -1.35
N SER A 8 9.41 -8.99 -1.38
CA SER A 8 10.60 -8.27 -1.86
C SER A 8 11.57 -9.24 -2.57
N ASN A 9 12.73 -8.76 -3.00
CA ASN A 9 13.83 -9.58 -3.51
C ASN A 9 14.82 -10.03 -2.40
N MET A 10 14.51 -9.74 -1.15
CA MET A 10 15.26 -10.15 0.04
C MET A 10 14.37 -10.09 1.29
N ALA A 11 14.75 -10.81 2.34
CA ALA A 11 14.03 -10.76 3.61
C ALA A 11 14.21 -9.38 4.27
N ILE A 12 13.17 -8.90 4.95
CA ILE A 12 13.16 -7.61 5.66
C ILE A 12 13.38 -7.86 7.14
N GLU A 13 14.62 -7.74 7.59
CA GLU A 13 14.97 -7.78 9.02
C GLU A 13 14.66 -6.46 9.73
N GLN A 14 14.93 -5.34 9.05
CA GLN A 14 14.65 -3.99 9.52
C GLN A 14 13.90 -3.21 8.45
N ILE A 15 12.79 -2.57 8.85
CA ILE A 15 11.98 -1.76 7.95
C ILE A 15 12.61 -0.37 7.82
N ASP A 16 12.99 -0.01 6.60
CA ASP A 16 13.46 1.33 6.21
C ASP A 16 12.49 1.94 5.19
N LEU A 17 11.74 2.97 5.62
CA LEU A 17 10.76 3.66 4.79
C LEU A 17 11.39 4.37 3.58
N SER A 18 12.66 4.78 3.69
CA SER A 18 13.35 5.49 2.62
C SER A 18 13.59 4.61 1.39
N ARG A 19 13.59 3.28 1.55
CA ARG A 19 13.70 2.30 0.45
C ARG A 19 12.46 2.23 -0.42
N SER A 20 11.32 2.74 0.05
CA SER A 20 10.10 2.82 -0.74
C SER A 20 10.22 3.95 -1.77
N LYS A 21 9.62 3.76 -2.95
CA LYS A 21 9.62 4.81 -3.98
C LYS A 21 8.58 5.89 -3.65
N ARG A 22 8.84 7.14 -4.05
CA ARG A 22 7.82 8.20 -4.07
C ARG A 22 6.77 7.91 -5.15
N GLY A 23 5.63 8.60 -5.07
CA GLY A 23 4.57 8.48 -6.07
C GLY A 23 3.80 7.15 -6.05
N LYS A 24 3.83 6.42 -4.93
CA LYS A 24 3.02 5.21 -4.69
C LYS A 24 1.61 5.61 -4.24
N ASP A 25 0.67 4.67 -4.27
CA ASP A 25 -0.76 4.93 -4.07
C ASP A 25 -1.08 5.64 -2.75
N PHE A 26 -0.37 5.29 -1.68
CA PHE A 26 -0.53 5.87 -0.34
C PHE A 26 0.74 6.61 0.14
N GLY A 27 1.64 6.99 -0.78
CA GLY A 27 2.87 7.71 -0.45
C GLY A 27 4.10 6.81 -0.20
N GLN A 28 5.22 7.41 0.22
CA GLN A 28 6.44 6.67 0.49
C GLN A 28 6.35 5.99 1.87
N GLY A 29 6.31 4.65 1.88
CA GLY A 29 6.23 3.91 3.13
C GLY A 29 6.31 2.40 2.96
N PHE A 30 6.07 1.67 4.05
CA PHE A 30 6.14 0.22 4.08
C PHE A 30 4.77 -0.39 3.76
N TYR A 31 4.74 -1.27 2.77
CA TYR A 31 3.51 -1.82 2.22
C TYR A 31 3.40 -3.30 2.52
N LEU A 32 2.24 -3.70 3.05
CA LEU A 32 1.93 -5.05 3.43
C LEU A 32 0.59 -5.50 2.84
N ASN A 33 0.44 -6.82 2.70
CA ASN A 33 -0.76 -7.46 2.19
C ASN A 33 -1.33 -8.46 3.18
N ALA A 34 -2.65 -8.61 3.26
CA ALA A 34 -3.27 -9.68 4.03
C ALA A 34 -3.28 -11.02 3.28
N ASN A 35 -3.16 -10.99 1.95
CA ASN A 35 -3.08 -12.18 1.11
C ASN A 35 -1.61 -12.56 0.82
N PRO A 36 -1.12 -13.72 1.30
CA PRO A 36 0.25 -14.16 1.07
C PRO A 36 0.56 -14.45 -0.40
N ASP A 37 -0.42 -14.94 -1.18
CA ASP A 37 -0.22 -15.24 -2.60
C ASP A 37 0.06 -13.96 -3.38
N GLN A 38 -0.71 -12.90 -3.11
CA GLN A 38 -0.48 -11.60 -3.72
C GLN A 38 0.85 -10.98 -3.30
N ALA A 39 1.25 -11.14 -2.04
CA ALA A 39 2.57 -10.72 -1.59
C ALA A 39 3.68 -11.52 -2.31
N MET A 40 3.47 -12.81 -2.58
CA MET A 40 4.45 -13.66 -3.27
C MET A 40 4.58 -13.26 -4.74
N GLU A 41 3.47 -12.98 -5.43
CA GLU A 41 3.50 -12.42 -6.79
C GLU A 41 4.31 -11.11 -6.84
N MET A 42 4.14 -10.24 -5.84
CA MET A 42 4.94 -9.03 -5.70
C MET A 42 6.43 -9.32 -5.45
N ALA A 43 6.76 -10.33 -4.63
CA ALA A 43 8.14 -10.75 -4.39
C ALA A 43 8.81 -11.24 -5.67
N ILE A 44 8.15 -12.15 -6.40
CA ILE A 44 8.64 -12.70 -7.68
C ILE A 44 8.87 -11.59 -8.70
N ARG A 45 7.89 -10.67 -8.84
CA ARG A 45 8.01 -9.52 -9.74
C ARG A 45 9.18 -8.61 -9.35
N THR A 46 9.37 -8.38 -8.05
CA THR A 46 10.45 -7.51 -7.54
C THR A 46 11.81 -8.14 -7.76
N ALA A 47 11.99 -9.43 -7.44
CA ALA A 47 13.23 -10.16 -7.68
C ALA A 47 13.60 -10.19 -9.18
N ARG A 48 12.60 -10.44 -10.05
CA ARG A 48 12.80 -10.38 -11.51
C ARG A 48 13.22 -8.99 -11.99
N PHE A 49 12.61 -7.93 -11.46
CA PHE A 49 12.93 -6.55 -11.86
C PHE A 49 14.33 -6.12 -11.39
N MET A 50 14.71 -6.48 -10.16
CA MET A 50 16.03 -6.18 -9.62
C MET A 50 17.13 -7.03 -10.25
N ASN A 51 16.76 -8.18 -10.84
CA ASN A 51 17.69 -9.16 -11.40
C ASN A 51 18.75 -9.62 -10.37
N GLU A 52 18.35 -9.65 -9.10
CA GLU A 52 19.19 -9.98 -7.95
C GLU A 52 18.31 -10.49 -6.79
N GLY A 53 18.85 -11.40 -5.99
CA GLY A 53 18.20 -11.94 -4.80
C GLY A 53 17.25 -13.09 -5.10
N GLN A 54 16.37 -13.38 -4.15
CA GLN A 54 15.31 -14.38 -4.25
C GLN A 54 14.00 -13.76 -3.79
N PRO A 55 12.82 -14.32 -4.07
CA PRO A 55 11.54 -13.73 -3.64
C PRO A 55 11.03 -14.31 -2.30
N PRO A 56 11.51 -13.87 -1.12
CA PRO A 56 10.91 -14.29 0.15
C PRO A 56 9.68 -13.45 0.49
N LEU A 57 8.90 -13.98 1.44
CA LEU A 57 7.93 -13.22 2.20
C LEU A 57 8.49 -12.89 3.58
N SER A 58 8.33 -11.65 4.02
CA SER A 58 8.50 -11.26 5.42
C SER A 58 7.13 -11.07 6.06
N CYS A 59 6.95 -11.65 7.25
CA CYS A 59 5.66 -11.72 7.92
C CYS A 59 5.61 -10.81 9.15
N PHE A 60 4.49 -10.13 9.33
CA PHE A 60 4.27 -9.22 10.44
C PHE A 60 2.87 -9.42 11.02
N ASP A 61 2.75 -9.42 12.34
CA ASP A 61 1.46 -9.29 13.01
C ASP A 61 1.15 -7.81 13.25
N PHE A 62 -0.03 -7.40 12.82
CA PHE A 62 -0.63 -6.09 13.09
C PHE A 62 -1.76 -6.25 14.11
N ASP A 63 -1.69 -5.46 15.17
CA ASP A 63 -2.67 -5.44 16.27
C ASP A 63 -3.31 -4.04 16.36
N GLU A 64 -4.56 -3.94 15.91
CA GLU A 64 -5.34 -2.69 15.94
C GLU A 64 -5.45 -2.12 17.36
N THR A 65 -5.48 -2.97 18.40
CA THR A 65 -5.56 -2.49 19.79
C THR A 65 -4.28 -1.77 20.22
N LYS A 66 -3.11 -2.14 19.66
CA LYS A 66 -1.87 -1.41 19.86
C LYS A 66 -1.86 -0.09 19.10
N ALA A 67 -2.39 -0.09 17.88
CA ALA A 67 -2.50 1.12 17.07
C ALA A 67 -3.38 2.17 17.76
N ASP A 68 -4.52 1.75 18.34
CA ASP A 68 -5.42 2.60 19.12
C ASP A 68 -4.75 3.14 20.40
N LYS A 69 -4.11 2.26 21.19
CA LYS A 69 -3.35 2.67 22.38
C LYS A 69 -2.23 3.68 22.06
N ALA A 70 -1.56 3.49 20.93
CA ALA A 70 -0.52 4.39 20.44
C ALA A 70 -1.08 5.67 19.80
N ARG A 71 -2.41 5.80 19.65
CA ARG A 71 -3.12 6.91 19.01
C ARG A 71 -2.57 7.20 17.61
N LEU A 72 -2.42 6.15 16.81
CA LEU A 72 -2.01 6.29 15.42
C LEU A 72 -3.18 6.85 14.59
N HIS A 73 -2.87 7.74 13.65
CA HIS A 73 -3.86 8.29 12.74
C HIS A 73 -4.05 7.34 11.55
N ILE A 74 -5.18 6.64 11.53
CA ILE A 74 -5.48 5.61 10.53
C ILE A 74 -6.56 6.09 9.57
N LYS A 75 -6.27 6.04 8.26
CA LYS A 75 -7.28 6.22 7.20
C LYS A 75 -7.68 4.86 6.64
N VAL A 76 -8.97 4.59 6.57
CA VAL A 76 -9.50 3.36 5.97
C VAL A 76 -10.38 3.72 4.78
N PHE A 77 -10.12 3.09 3.64
CA PHE A 77 -10.96 3.09 2.46
C PHE A 77 -11.54 1.68 2.29
N THR A 78 -12.84 1.51 2.51
CA THR A 78 -13.48 0.20 2.41
C THR A 78 -13.71 -0.25 0.97
N ASP A 79 -13.79 0.69 0.04
CA ASP A 79 -14.03 0.47 -1.39
C ASP A 79 -13.42 1.61 -2.22
N TYR A 80 -13.40 1.45 -3.54
CA TYR A 80 -13.15 2.52 -4.49
C TYR A 80 -14.21 3.62 -4.33
N SER A 81 -13.72 4.84 -4.14
CA SER A 81 -14.53 6.04 -3.99
C SER A 81 -13.81 7.22 -4.63
N GLU A 82 -14.53 8.33 -4.81
CA GLU A 82 -13.93 9.55 -5.35
C GLU A 82 -12.82 10.04 -4.41
N GLU A 83 -13.06 9.99 -3.10
CA GLU A 83 -12.08 10.33 -2.07
C GLU A 83 -10.82 9.44 -2.19
N TRP A 84 -10.99 8.12 -2.36
CA TRP A 84 -9.84 7.22 -2.57
C TRP A 84 -9.08 7.57 -3.85
N ALA A 85 -9.77 7.84 -4.95
CA ALA A 85 -9.13 8.18 -6.22
C ALA A 85 -8.34 9.48 -6.14
N GLU A 86 -8.91 10.51 -5.51
CA GLU A 86 -8.23 11.78 -5.24
C GLU A 86 -7.02 11.58 -4.32
N PHE A 87 -7.15 10.76 -3.28
CA PHE A 87 -6.06 10.42 -2.37
C PHE A 87 -4.90 9.73 -3.10
N VAL A 88 -5.20 8.75 -3.96
CA VAL A 88 -4.19 8.07 -4.78
C VAL A 88 -3.51 9.04 -5.75
N VAL A 89 -4.28 9.89 -6.42
CA VAL A 89 -3.73 10.88 -7.37
C VAL A 89 -2.85 11.90 -6.65
N MET A 90 -3.28 12.40 -5.50
CA MET A 90 -2.51 13.32 -4.66
C MET A 90 -1.14 12.71 -4.30
N ASN A 91 -1.11 11.45 -3.84
CA ASN A 91 0.13 10.77 -3.52
C ASN A 91 1.01 10.48 -4.74
N ARG A 92 0.42 10.01 -5.85
CA ARG A 92 1.15 9.71 -7.11
C ARG A 92 1.79 10.96 -7.72
N LYS A 93 1.17 12.13 -7.57
CA LYS A 93 1.69 13.42 -8.05
C LYS A 93 2.76 14.01 -7.12
N ASN A 94 2.86 13.54 -5.88
CA ASN A 94 3.82 14.07 -4.94
C ASN A 94 5.24 13.56 -5.25
N ALA A 95 6.05 14.44 -5.84
CA ALA A 95 7.47 14.19 -6.10
C ALA A 95 8.39 14.71 -4.96
N SER A 96 7.85 15.40 -3.96
CA SER A 96 8.64 15.99 -2.88
C SER A 96 9.04 14.98 -1.81
N ASP A 97 9.96 15.38 -0.93
CA ASP A 97 10.36 14.62 0.28
C ASP A 97 9.33 14.71 1.42
N ILE A 98 8.32 15.56 1.28
CA ILE A 98 7.30 15.78 2.31
C ILE A 98 6.10 14.88 1.96
N PRO A 99 5.63 14.02 2.87
CA PRO A 99 4.42 13.22 2.64
C PRO A 99 3.21 14.10 2.29
N ALA A 100 2.35 13.62 1.40
CA ALA A 100 1.17 14.38 0.97
C ALA A 100 0.03 14.40 2.02
N HIS A 101 0.15 13.59 3.08
CA HIS A 101 -0.80 13.49 4.17
C HIS A 101 -0.08 13.15 5.49
N SER A 102 -0.82 13.22 6.60
CA SER A 102 -0.32 12.97 7.96
C SER A 102 -0.73 11.61 8.56
N TYR A 103 -1.46 10.76 7.82
CA TYR A 103 -1.84 9.43 8.32
C TYR A 103 -0.61 8.53 8.57
N ASP A 104 -0.59 7.90 9.74
CA ASP A 104 0.40 6.90 10.13
C ASP A 104 0.19 5.59 9.37
N ILE A 105 -1.08 5.21 9.19
CA ILE A 105 -1.50 3.98 8.51
C ILE A 105 -2.61 4.32 7.51
N VAL A 106 -2.54 3.73 6.31
CA VAL A 106 -3.62 3.77 5.32
C VAL A 106 -3.97 2.34 4.92
N ILE A 107 -5.25 1.98 5.01
CA ILE A 107 -5.76 0.66 4.63
C ILE A 107 -6.77 0.87 3.52
N GLY A 108 -6.59 0.22 2.38
CA GLY A 108 -7.52 0.40 1.27
C GLY A 108 -7.27 -0.48 0.06
N PRO A 109 -8.14 -0.37 -0.96
CA PRO A 109 -8.01 -1.15 -2.17
C PRO A 109 -6.74 -0.79 -2.96
N ILE A 110 -6.15 -1.78 -3.60
CA ILE A 110 -4.94 -1.64 -4.42
C ILE A 110 -5.31 -1.10 -5.80
N ALA A 111 -4.55 -0.13 -6.31
CA ALA A 111 -4.61 0.25 -7.71
C ALA A 111 -3.71 -0.68 -8.55
N ASP A 112 -4.17 -1.91 -8.81
CA ASP A 112 -3.47 -2.88 -9.66
C ASP A 112 -3.21 -2.38 -11.09
N ASP A 113 -2.54 -3.15 -11.94
CA ASP A 113 -2.18 -2.68 -13.29
C ASP A 113 -3.40 -2.22 -14.11
N THR A 114 -4.56 -2.85 -13.93
CA THR A 114 -5.79 -2.47 -14.65
C THR A 114 -6.44 -1.24 -14.03
N VAL A 115 -6.45 -1.11 -12.70
CA VAL A 115 -6.93 0.10 -12.00
C VAL A 115 -6.01 1.29 -12.26
N GLY A 116 -4.70 1.05 -12.35
CA GLY A 116 -3.67 2.04 -12.61
C GLY A 116 -3.84 2.74 -13.96
N VAL A 117 -4.34 2.04 -14.98
CA VAL A 117 -4.71 2.62 -16.28
C VAL A 117 -5.87 3.61 -16.12
N GLN A 118 -6.91 3.25 -15.36
CA GLN A 118 -8.06 4.13 -15.14
C GLN A 118 -7.70 5.37 -14.32
N ILE A 119 -6.85 5.20 -13.29
CA ILE A 119 -6.28 6.31 -12.53
C ILE A 119 -5.49 7.24 -13.44
N ARG A 120 -4.70 6.72 -14.40
CA ARG A 120 -3.96 7.57 -15.35
C ARG A 120 -4.91 8.36 -16.26
N ARG A 121 -5.98 7.75 -16.76
CA ARG A 121 -7.01 8.46 -17.55
C ARG A 121 -7.66 9.59 -16.75
N TYR A 122 -8.00 9.33 -15.48
CA TYR A 122 -8.50 10.35 -14.56
C TYR A 122 -7.47 11.48 -14.35
N MET A 123 -6.21 11.15 -14.08
CA MET A 123 -5.13 12.13 -13.91
C MET A 123 -4.91 13.02 -15.14
N MET A 124 -5.16 12.50 -16.35
CA MET A 124 -5.05 13.22 -17.62
C MET A 124 -6.33 13.99 -18.00
N GLY A 125 -7.39 13.91 -17.19
CA GLY A 125 -8.68 14.56 -17.47
C GLY A 125 -9.56 13.86 -18.50
N TYR A 126 -9.20 12.64 -18.91
CA TYR A 126 -10.02 11.84 -19.85
C TYR A 126 -11.18 11.09 -19.18
N LEU A 127 -11.25 11.12 -17.85
CA LEU A 127 -12.26 10.47 -17.04
C LEU A 127 -12.59 11.40 -15.87
N SER A 128 -13.86 11.47 -15.45
CA SER A 128 -14.24 12.14 -14.20
C SER A 128 -14.05 11.21 -13.01
N ALA A 129 -14.01 11.74 -11.78
CA ALA A 129 -13.93 10.93 -10.56
C ALA A 129 -15.14 9.98 -10.43
N ALA A 130 -16.35 10.47 -10.68
CA ALA A 130 -17.57 9.66 -10.69
C ALA A 130 -17.48 8.52 -11.72
N ALA A 131 -17.05 8.80 -12.96
CA ALA A 131 -16.93 7.77 -13.99
C ALA A 131 -15.85 6.73 -13.67
N LEU A 132 -14.72 7.16 -13.08
CA LEU A 132 -13.69 6.26 -12.57
C LEU A 132 -14.25 5.30 -11.52
N VAL A 133 -14.97 5.83 -10.53
CA VAL A 133 -15.54 5.01 -9.45
C VAL A 133 -16.54 4.00 -10.02
N GLU A 134 -17.41 4.42 -10.93
CA GLU A 134 -18.34 3.50 -11.59
C GLU A 134 -17.60 2.40 -12.38
N GLU A 135 -16.56 2.72 -13.16
CA GLU A 135 -15.75 1.71 -13.87
C GLU A 135 -15.06 0.72 -12.91
N LEU A 136 -14.70 1.16 -11.70
CA LEU A 136 -14.00 0.33 -10.70
C LEU A 136 -14.96 -0.54 -9.87
N LYS A 137 -16.17 -0.07 -9.57
CA LYS A 137 -17.19 -0.82 -8.80
C LYS A 137 -17.55 -2.17 -9.41
N PHE A 138 -17.50 -2.29 -10.73
CA PHE A 138 -17.85 -3.54 -11.43
C PHE A 138 -16.74 -4.59 -11.44
N LYS A 139 -15.57 -4.33 -10.85
CA LYS A 139 -14.42 -5.25 -10.88
C LYS A 139 -14.41 -6.33 -9.79
N GLY A 140 -15.44 -6.40 -8.94
CA GLY A 140 -15.54 -7.41 -7.88
C GLY A 140 -14.63 -7.13 -6.69
N ASN A 141 -14.35 -8.17 -5.87
CA ASN A 141 -13.56 -8.02 -4.64
C ASN A 141 -12.14 -7.56 -4.96
N HIS A 142 -11.78 -6.39 -4.45
CA HIS A 142 -10.46 -5.82 -4.60
C HIS A 142 -9.54 -6.29 -3.47
N ALA A 143 -8.28 -6.55 -3.82
CA ALA A 143 -7.25 -6.76 -2.82
C ALA A 143 -7.06 -5.51 -1.96
N VAL A 144 -6.84 -5.71 -0.66
CA VAL A 144 -6.59 -4.65 0.32
C VAL A 144 -5.09 -4.61 0.64
N GLN A 145 -4.53 -3.41 0.68
CA GLN A 145 -3.17 -3.16 1.09
C GLN A 145 -3.12 -2.27 2.32
N TYR A 146 -2.10 -2.52 3.14
CA TYR A 146 -1.80 -1.79 4.35
C TYR A 146 -0.52 -1.00 4.11
N PHE A 147 -0.60 0.30 4.30
CA PHE A 147 0.53 1.22 4.27
C PHE A 147 0.87 1.66 5.68
N PHE A 148 2.17 1.67 6.00
CA PHE A 148 2.73 2.19 7.25
C PHE A 148 3.73 3.29 6.89
N GLY A 149 3.37 4.54 7.20
CA GLY A 149 4.06 5.73 6.72
C GLY A 149 4.99 6.41 7.73
N THR A 150 4.94 5.99 9.00
CA THR A 150 5.72 6.62 10.08
C THR A 150 6.43 5.59 10.94
N HIS A 151 7.46 6.02 11.66
CA HIS A 151 8.21 5.13 12.54
C HIS A 151 7.34 4.51 13.64
N ARG A 152 6.44 5.32 14.25
CA ARG A 152 5.47 4.84 15.25
C ARG A 152 4.52 3.77 14.70
N ALA A 153 4.17 3.85 13.41
CA ALA A 153 3.36 2.84 12.74
C ALA A 153 4.13 1.52 12.54
N ILE A 154 5.45 1.59 12.30
CA ILE A 154 6.32 0.40 12.18
C ILE A 154 6.54 -0.27 13.53
N GLU A 155 6.75 0.51 14.60
CA GLU A 155 7.05 -0.01 15.94
C GLU A 155 5.98 -0.97 16.50
N ILE A 156 4.73 -0.82 16.06
CA ILE A 156 3.65 -1.71 16.48
C ILE A 156 3.59 -3.02 15.69
N LEU A 157 4.30 -3.14 14.57
CA LEU A 157 4.41 -4.36 13.79
C LEU A 157 5.34 -5.35 14.48
N LYS A 158 4.86 -6.57 14.69
CA LYS A 158 5.67 -7.66 15.24
C LYS A 158 6.16 -8.55 14.11
N HIS A 159 7.46 -8.57 13.84
CA HIS A 159 8.05 -9.52 12.90
C HIS A 159 7.82 -10.97 13.37
N ILE A 160 7.49 -11.84 12.42
CA ILE A 160 7.24 -13.26 12.65
C ILE A 160 8.23 -14.05 11.79
N GLU A 161 9.06 -14.85 12.45
CA GLU A 161 9.87 -15.85 11.76
C GLU A 161 8.94 -16.95 11.23
N LEU A 162 9.03 -17.23 9.93
CA LEU A 162 8.32 -18.32 9.26
C LEU A 162 9.02 -19.66 9.48
#